data_AF-A0A0M3JAF4-F1
#
_entry.id   AF-A0A0M3JAF4-F1
#
_cell.length_a   1.000
_cell.length_b   1.000
_cell.length_c   1.000
_cell.angle_alpha   90.00
_cell.angle_beta   90.00
_cell.angle_gamma   90.00
#
_symmetry.space_group_name_H-M   'P 1'
#
loop_
_entity.id
_entity.type
_entity.pdbx_description
1 polymer ?
#
loop_
_entity_poly.entity_id
_entity_poly.type
_entity_poly.pdbx_seq_one_letter_code
_entity_poly.pdbx_strand_id
1 'polypeptide(L)'
;MTQMLNVIRFHIVYNVVQVYTQRFNMELDDKSNDLDKLIRAHERCLAGLEEGLFLTEDCKDIRTLIASLCDLIFRAAQEYSKFDVEVANCVSAVQLTSSVWCGKDMSETARFEIEEDRIRVEETLQSLNSEYSVLARNINDKF
;
A
#
# COMPACT_ATOMS: atom_id res chain seq x y z
N MET A 1 -4.37 -0.01 6.33
CA MET A 1 -3.57 0.26 5.11
C MET A 1 -4.42 0.86 3.99
N THR A 2 -5.47 0.18 3.51
CA THR A 2 -6.36 0.68 2.43
C THR A 2 -6.97 2.05 2.70
N GLN A 3 -7.47 2.29 3.92
CA GLN A 3 -8.05 3.58 4.28
C GLN A 3 -7.03 4.73 4.18
N MET A 4 -5.80 4.53 4.65
CA MET A 4 -4.75 5.54 4.56
C MET A 4 -4.40 5.88 3.11
N LEU A 5 -4.21 4.86 2.26
CA LEU A 5 -3.96 5.08 0.82
C LEU A 5 -5.12 5.83 0.15
N ASN A 6 -6.36 5.51 0.52
CA ASN A 6 -7.54 6.20 0.01
C ASN A 6 -7.59 7.66 0.46
N VAL A 7 -7.20 7.98 1.69
CA VAL A 7 -7.14 9.36 2.19
C VAL A 7 -6.09 10.17 1.42
N ILE A 8 -4.88 9.62 1.22
CA ILE A 8 -3.83 10.29 0.45
C ILE A 8 -4.28 10.50 -1.00
N ARG A 9 -4.83 9.46 -1.63
CA ARG A 9 -5.34 9.54 -3.00
C ARG A 9 -6.46 10.58 -3.12
N PHE A 10 -7.38 10.60 -2.16
CA PHE A 10 -8.48 11.55 -2.14
C PHE A 10 -7.96 12.98 -2.04
N HIS A 11 -7.03 13.25 -1.13
CA HIS A 11 -6.39 14.56 -0.98
C HIS A 11 -5.73 15.01 -2.29
N ILE A 12 -4.87 14.17 -2.87
CA ILE A 12 -4.16 14.49 -4.12
C ILE A 12 -5.15 14.82 -5.25
N VAL A 13 -6.15 13.97 -5.46
CA VAL A 13 -7.07 14.10 -6.61
C VAL A 13 -8.04 15.26 -6.40
N TYR A 14 -8.75 15.28 -5.27
CA TYR A 14 -9.92 16.14 -5.10
C TYR A 14 -9.60 17.45 -4.40
N ASN A 15 -8.66 17.46 -3.46
CA ASN A 15 -8.34 18.68 -2.70
C ASN A 15 -7.24 19.52 -3.37
N VAL A 16 -6.38 18.88 -4.15
CA VAL A 16 -5.22 19.56 -4.77
C VAL A 16 -5.40 19.68 -6.27
N VAL A 17 -5.29 18.58 -7.02
CA VAL A 17 -5.27 18.60 -8.49
C VAL A 17 -6.55 19.22 -9.04
N GLN A 18 -7.71 18.78 -8.57
CA GLN A 18 -8.98 19.31 -9.04
C GLN A 18 -9.16 20.80 -8.72
N VAL A 19 -8.88 21.21 -7.48
CA VAL A 19 -9.07 22.60 -7.03
C VAL A 19 -8.21 23.56 -7.83
N TYR A 20 -6.91 23.30 -7.97
CA TYR A 20 -6.00 24.20 -8.67
C TYR A 20 -6.23 24.20 -10.18
N THR A 21 -6.57 23.06 -10.77
CA THR A 21 -6.93 22.98 -12.19
C THR A 21 -8.22 23.74 -12.49
N GLN A 22 -9.25 23.59 -11.66
CA GLN A 22 -10.51 24.33 -11.82
C GLN A 22 -10.28 25.84 -11.71
N ARG A 23 -9.49 26.26 -10.72
CA ARG A 23 -9.14 27.67 -10.54
C ARG A 23 -8.37 28.24 -11.74
N PHE A 24 -7.42 27.47 -12.27
CA PHE A 24 -6.68 27.87 -13.47
C PHE A 24 -7.60 28.03 -14.67
N ASN A 25 -8.49 27.07 -14.92
CA ASN A 25 -9.44 27.13 -16.04
C ASN A 25 -10.36 28.36 -15.94
N MET A 26 -10.85 28.70 -14.74
CA MET A 26 -11.63 29.92 -14.53
C MET A 26 -10.83 31.19 -14.87
N GLU A 27 -9.56 31.24 -14.48
CA GLU A 27 -8.69 32.38 -14.82
C GLU A 27 -8.33 32.43 -16.31
N LEU A 28 -8.28 31.27 -16.97
CA LEU A 28 -8.00 31.16 -18.41
C LEU A 28 -9.16 31.72 -19.24
N ASP A 29 -10.40 31.45 -18.83
CA ASP A 29 -11.60 31.97 -19.47
C ASP A 29 -11.75 33.50 -19.28
N ASP A 30 -11.37 34.03 -18.12
CA ASP A 30 -11.46 35.47 -17.78
C ASP A 30 -10.33 36.32 -18.40
N LYS A 31 -9.12 35.75 -18.56
CA LYS A 31 -7.89 36.50 -18.90
C LYS A 31 -7.29 36.11 -20.25
N SER A 32 -8.08 35.51 -21.14
CA SER A 32 -7.63 34.90 -22.40
C SER A 32 -6.84 35.83 -23.34
N ASN A 33 -7.01 37.14 -23.22
CA ASN A 33 -6.43 38.13 -24.15
C ASN A 33 -5.11 38.75 -23.65
N ASP A 34 -4.60 38.33 -22.49
CA ASP A 34 -3.42 38.90 -21.86
C ASP A 34 -2.44 37.79 -21.46
N LEU A 35 -1.37 37.65 -22.25
CA LEU A 35 -0.38 36.59 -22.08
C LEU A 35 0.33 36.67 -20.72
N ASP A 36 0.67 37.88 -20.24
CA ASP A 36 1.35 38.06 -18.96
C ASP A 36 0.44 37.70 -17.78
N LYS A 37 -0.87 37.93 -17.91
CA LYS A 37 -1.85 37.45 -16.93
C LYS A 37 -2.00 35.94 -16.98
N LEU A 38 -1.98 35.32 -18.16
CA LEU A 38 -2.05 33.88 -18.32
C LEU A 38 -0.83 33.17 -17.71
N ILE A 39 0.38 33.70 -17.96
CA ILE A 39 1.63 33.20 -17.36
C ILE A 39 1.53 33.25 -15.83
N ARG A 40 1.10 34.37 -15.25
CA ARG A 40 0.94 34.49 -13.79
C ARG A 40 -0.13 33.57 -13.21
N ALA A 41 -1.23 33.32 -13.95
CA ALA A 41 -2.25 32.36 -13.54
C ALA A 41 -1.69 30.94 -13.52
N HIS A 42 -0.88 30.58 -14.52
CA HIS A 42 -0.21 29.30 -14.62
C HIS A 42 0.83 29.11 -13.50
N GLU A 43 1.67 30.11 -13.23
CA GLU A 43 2.63 30.09 -12.12
C GLU A 43 1.94 29.89 -10.77
N ARG A 44 0.82 30.58 -10.52
CA ARG A 44 0.02 30.38 -9.31
C ARG A 44 -0.55 28.96 -9.20
N CYS A 45 -1.01 28.40 -10.32
CA CYS A 45 -1.51 27.02 -10.36
C CYS A 45 -0.39 26.04 -9.99
N LEU A 46 0.79 26.17 -10.63
CA LEU A 46 1.94 25.33 -10.35
C LEU A 46 2.40 25.43 -8.90
N ALA A 47 2.53 26.64 -8.36
CA ALA A 47 2.92 26.85 -6.97
C ALA A 47 1.92 26.19 -5.99
N GLY A 48 0.62 26.33 -6.27
CA GLY A 48 -0.43 25.68 -5.47
C GLY A 48 -0.39 24.15 -5.54
N LEU A 49 -0.11 23.59 -6.72
CA LEU A 49 0.11 22.15 -6.88
C LEU A 49 1.36 21.68 -6.14
N GLU A 50 2.46 22.42 -6.24
CA GLU A 50 3.72 22.11 -5.56
C GLU A 50 3.54 22.07 -4.04
N GLU A 51 2.88 23.08 -3.47
CA GLU A 51 2.56 23.14 -2.05
C GLU A 51 1.57 22.03 -1.64
N GLY A 52 0.45 21.90 -2.36
CA GLY A 52 -0.62 20.96 -2.00
C GLY A 52 -0.22 19.48 -2.13
N LEU A 53 0.70 19.17 -3.03
CA LEU A 53 1.30 17.83 -3.20
C LEU A 53 2.52 17.60 -2.30
N PHE A 54 2.80 18.54 -1.38
CA PHE A 54 3.92 18.45 -0.44
C PHE A 54 5.28 18.41 -1.15
N LEU A 55 5.42 18.97 -2.35
CA LEU A 55 6.67 18.93 -3.12
C LEU A 55 7.66 20.03 -2.72
N THR A 56 7.22 21.03 -1.97
CA THR A 56 8.08 22.08 -1.43
C THR A 56 9.08 21.54 -0.39
N GLU A 57 10.23 22.19 -0.25
CA GLU A 57 11.26 21.77 0.71
C GLU A 57 10.75 21.74 2.17
N ASP A 58 9.85 22.65 2.53
CA ASP A 58 9.25 22.71 3.87
C ASP A 58 8.43 21.45 4.22
N CYS A 59 7.94 20.73 3.21
CA CYS A 59 7.14 19.52 3.37
C CYS A 59 7.97 18.22 3.26
N LYS A 60 9.30 18.31 3.26
CA LYS A 60 10.19 17.14 3.11
C LYS A 60 9.87 16.02 4.10
N ASP A 61 9.65 16.34 5.36
CA ASP A 61 9.36 15.35 6.39
C ASP A 61 8.04 14.60 6.13
N ILE A 62 7.02 15.31 5.64
CA ILE A 62 5.73 14.72 5.25
C ILE A 62 5.93 13.76 4.07
N ARG A 63 6.70 14.16 3.04
CA ARG A 63 7.01 13.27 1.91
C ARG A 63 7.75 12.02 2.37
N THR A 64 8.77 12.17 3.21
CA THR A 64 9.55 11.04 3.74
C THR A 64 8.67 10.09 4.54
N LEU A 65 7.75 10.62 5.34
CA LEU A 65 6.79 9.81 6.09
C LEU A 65 5.83 9.05 5.18
N ILE A 66 5.25 9.73 4.18
CA ILE A 66 4.34 9.10 3.20
C ILE A 66 5.08 7.99 2.44
N ALA A 67 6.30 8.26 1.96
CA ALA A 67 7.11 7.27 1.26
C ALA A 67 7.41 6.04 2.13
N SER A 68 7.88 6.27 3.37
CA SER A 68 8.19 5.19 4.33
C SER A 68 6.96 4.34 4.65
N LEU A 69 5.79 4.95 4.79
CA LEU A 69 4.53 4.24 5.03
C LEU A 69 4.09 3.44 3.81
N CYS A 70 4.22 4.00 2.60
CA CYS A 70 3.96 3.25 1.36
C CYS A 70 4.87 2.02 1.25
N ASP A 71 6.18 2.17 1.50
CA ASP A 71 7.15 1.06 1.46
C ASP A 71 6.78 -0.04 2.45
N LEU A 72 6.37 0.33 3.66
CA LEU A 72 5.92 -0.63 4.68
C LEU A 72 4.63 -1.36 4.25
N ILE A 73 3.67 -0.64 3.65
CA ILE A 73 2.45 -1.25 3.11
C ILE A 73 2.78 -2.22 1.97
N PHE A 74 3.69 -1.86 1.06
CA PHE A 74 4.12 -2.73 -0.04
C PHE A 74 4.78 -4.00 0.48
N ARG A 75 5.69 -3.89 1.45
CA ARG A 75 6.32 -5.06 2.09
C ARG A 75 5.29 -5.96 2.75
N ALA A 76 4.39 -5.40 3.56
CA ALA A 76 3.33 -6.17 4.20
C ALA A 76 2.40 -6.88 3.19
N ALA A 77 2.07 -6.22 2.08
CA ALA A 77 1.27 -6.82 1.01
C ALA A 77 2.01 -7.96 0.28
N GLN A 78 3.32 -7.80 0.07
CA GLN A 78 4.16 -8.84 -0.54
C GLN A 78 4.26 -10.07 0.38
N GLU A 79 4.51 -9.88 1.68
CA GLU A 79 4.55 -10.98 2.64
C GLU A 79 3.18 -11.66 2.76
N TYR A 80 2.08 -10.90 2.76
CA TYR A 80 0.74 -11.47 2.76
C TYR A 80 0.49 -12.35 1.52
N SER A 81 0.92 -11.90 0.33
CA SER A 81 0.79 -12.69 -0.89
C SER A 81 1.58 -14.00 -0.82
N LYS A 82 2.76 -14.02 -0.20
CA LYS A 82 3.54 -15.26 0.01
C LYS A 82 2.81 -16.19 0.96
N PHE A 83 2.33 -15.67 2.08
CA PHE A 83 1.56 -16.43 3.05
C PHE A 83 0.29 -17.05 2.43
N ASP A 84 -0.46 -16.28 1.65
CA ASP A 84 -1.68 -16.75 0.98
C ASP A 84 -1.40 -17.90 0.02
N VAL A 85 -0.31 -17.81 -0.76
CA VAL A 85 0.16 -18.90 -1.64
C VAL A 85 0.56 -20.14 -0.83
N GLU A 86 1.32 -19.97 0.24
CA GLU A 86 1.79 -21.09 1.05
C GLU A 86 0.64 -21.82 1.76
N VAL A 87 -0.34 -21.07 2.27
CA VAL A 87 -1.59 -21.63 2.82
C VAL A 87 -2.38 -22.36 1.74
N ALA A 88 -2.53 -21.79 0.54
CA ALA A 88 -3.23 -22.44 -0.57
C ALA A 88 -2.55 -23.76 -0.99
N ASN A 89 -1.21 -23.77 -1.02
CA ASN A 89 -0.42 -24.97 -1.28
C ASN A 89 -0.63 -26.04 -0.21
N CYS A 90 -0.57 -25.67 1.07
CA CYS A 90 -0.82 -26.59 2.18
C CYS A 90 -2.23 -27.15 2.16
N VAL A 91 -3.26 -26.33 1.94
CA VAL A 91 -4.65 -26.78 1.85
C VAL A 91 -4.83 -27.75 0.68
N SER A 92 -4.22 -27.47 -0.47
CA SER A 92 -4.27 -28.33 -1.65
C SER A 92 -3.54 -29.67 -1.41
N ALA A 93 -2.37 -29.63 -0.77
CA ALA A 93 -1.62 -30.81 -0.36
C ALA A 93 -2.44 -31.66 0.63
N VAL A 94 -3.08 -31.05 1.63
CA VAL A 94 -3.98 -31.71 2.58
C VAL A 94 -5.22 -32.30 1.90
N GLN A 95 -5.80 -31.64 0.90
CA GLN A 95 -6.95 -32.17 0.17
C GLN A 95 -6.58 -33.39 -0.69
N LEU A 96 -5.47 -33.30 -1.45
CA LEU A 96 -4.92 -34.42 -2.22
C LEU A 96 -4.58 -35.59 -1.29
N THR A 97 -3.97 -35.31 -0.14
CA THR A 97 -3.65 -36.29 0.89
C THR A 97 -4.84 -36.69 1.77
N SER A 98 -6.02 -36.08 1.67
CA SER A 98 -7.23 -36.62 2.32
C SER A 98 -7.96 -37.59 1.40
N SER A 99 -7.96 -37.30 0.09
CA SER A 99 -8.66 -38.09 -0.93
C SER A 99 -8.00 -39.44 -1.22
N VAL A 100 -6.67 -39.54 -1.08
CA VAL A 100 -5.90 -40.79 -1.26
C VAL A 100 -5.89 -41.66 0.02
N TRP A 101 -6.34 -41.15 1.17
CA TRP A 101 -5.95 -41.66 2.50
C TRP A 101 -7.14 -42.08 3.38
N CYS A 102 -8.32 -42.21 2.78
CA CYS A 102 -9.46 -42.88 3.41
C CYS A 102 -9.18 -44.40 3.49
N GLY A 103 -8.30 -44.81 4.42
CA GLY A 103 -8.12 -46.23 4.80
C GLY A 103 -6.70 -46.80 4.90
N LYS A 104 -5.61 -46.02 4.85
CA LYS A 104 -4.23 -46.55 5.03
C LYS A 104 -3.39 -45.70 6.00
N ASP A 105 -2.57 -46.38 6.81
CA ASP A 105 -1.56 -45.76 7.67
C ASP A 105 -0.60 -44.89 6.84
N MET A 106 -0.38 -43.66 7.30
CA MET A 106 0.60 -42.74 6.74
C MET A 106 2.00 -43.38 6.71
N SER A 107 2.70 -43.30 5.59
CA SER A 107 4.16 -43.53 5.61
C SER A 107 4.84 -42.39 6.38
N GLU A 108 5.96 -42.68 7.04
CA GLU A 108 6.74 -41.66 7.75
C GLU A 108 7.17 -40.52 6.82
N THR A 109 7.54 -40.83 5.56
CA THR A 109 7.89 -39.84 4.55
C THR A 109 6.79 -38.81 4.33
N ALA A 110 5.54 -39.26 4.24
CA ALA A 110 4.43 -38.37 3.97
C ALA A 110 4.03 -37.55 5.23
N ARG A 111 4.35 -38.03 6.44
CA ARG A 111 4.28 -37.22 7.67
C ARG A 111 5.35 -36.13 7.68
N PHE A 112 6.57 -36.43 7.22
CA PHE A 112 7.63 -35.43 7.11
C PHE A 112 7.30 -34.32 6.11
N GLU A 113 6.75 -34.65 4.94
CA GLU A 113 6.34 -33.66 3.94
C GLU A 113 5.26 -32.70 4.49
N ILE A 114 4.25 -33.23 5.18
CA ILE A 114 3.20 -32.41 5.82
C ILE A 114 3.77 -31.51 6.92
N GLU A 115 4.71 -32.01 7.72
CA GLU A 115 5.35 -31.21 8.77
C GLU A 115 6.27 -30.12 8.19
N GLU A 116 6.96 -30.40 7.09
CA GLU A 116 7.77 -29.41 6.37
C GLU A 116 6.89 -28.27 5.82
N ASP A 117 5.75 -28.62 5.21
CA ASP A 117 4.72 -27.67 4.77
C ASP A 117 4.19 -26.83 5.94
N ARG A 118 3.90 -27.46 7.09
CA ARG A 118 3.47 -26.77 8.31
C ARG A 118 4.51 -25.76 8.78
N ILE A 119 5.79 -26.14 8.79
CA ILE A 119 6.90 -25.27 9.18
C ILE A 119 7.01 -24.07 8.23
N ARG A 120 6.93 -24.27 6.91
CA ARG A 120 6.95 -23.16 5.93
C ARG A 120 5.83 -22.15 6.14
N VAL A 121 4.61 -22.61 6.44
CA VAL A 121 3.48 -21.74 6.78
C VAL A 121 3.73 -20.99 8.09
N GLU A 122 4.29 -21.65 9.09
CA GLU A 122 4.60 -21.02 10.38
C GLU A 122 5.67 -19.92 10.24
N GLU A 123 6.73 -20.17 9.45
CA GLU A 123 7.78 -19.19 9.13
C GLU A 123 7.23 -17.99 8.37
N THR A 124 6.41 -18.22 7.34
CA THR A 124 5.79 -17.12 6.57
C THR A 124 4.81 -16.31 7.41
N LEU A 125 4.07 -16.95 8.33
CA LEU A 125 3.22 -16.25 9.31
C LEU A 125 4.04 -15.39 10.27
N GLN A 126 5.19 -15.87 10.75
CA GLN A 126 6.08 -15.08 11.60
C GLN A 126 6.65 -13.86 10.85
N SER A 127 7.08 -14.06 9.59
CA SER A 127 7.52 -12.98 8.71
C SER A 127 6.42 -11.92 8.54
N LEU A 128 5.19 -12.35 8.23
CA LEU A 128 4.02 -11.48 8.10
C LEU A 128 3.76 -10.70 9.39
N ASN A 129 3.78 -11.37 10.54
CA ASN A 129 3.51 -10.75 11.83
C ASN A 129 4.59 -9.70 12.17
N SER A 130 5.84 -9.92 11.77
CA SER A 130 6.92 -8.94 11.98
C SER A 130 6.65 -7.63 11.24
N GLU A 131 6.22 -7.69 9.97
CA GLU A 131 5.90 -6.50 9.16
C GLU A 131 4.64 -5.78 9.67
N TYR A 132 3.59 -6.53 10.05
CA TYR A 132 2.37 -5.94 10.61
C TYR A 132 2.57 -5.37 12.02
N SER A 133 3.48 -5.91 12.83
CA SER A 133 3.76 -5.39 14.17
C SER A 133 4.31 -3.97 14.14
N VAL A 134 5.12 -3.65 13.12
CA VAL A 134 5.66 -2.29 12.89
C VAL A 134 4.54 -1.33 12.49
N LEU A 135 3.58 -1.78 11.69
CA LEU A 135 2.38 -1.01 11.36
C LEU A 135 1.50 -0.76 12.59
N ALA A 136 1.34 -1.76 13.46
CA ALA A 136 0.48 -1.68 14.65
C ALA A 136 1.08 -0.83 15.78
N ARG A 137 2.39 -0.94 16.05
CA ARG A 137 3.07 -0.12 17.07
C ARG A 137 2.99 1.38 16.78
N ASN A 138 3.10 1.77 15.51
CA ASN A 138 3.00 3.17 15.10
C ASN A 138 1.60 3.79 15.30
N ILE A 139 0.56 2.97 15.51
CA ILE A 139 -0.80 3.44 15.83
C ILE A 139 -0.98 3.62 17.34
N ASN A 140 -0.45 2.72 18.17
CA ASN A 140 -0.66 2.76 19.62
C ASN A 140 0.20 3.78 20.37
N ASP A 141 1.35 4.22 19.83
CA ASP A 141 2.17 5.26 20.50
C ASP A 141 1.63 6.69 20.29
N LYS A 142 0.46 6.86 19.66
CA LYS A 142 -0.17 8.18 19.40
C LYS A 142 -1.63 8.29 19.88
N PHE A 143 -2.14 7.30 20.62
CA PHE A 143 -3.46 7.38 21.29
C PHE A 143 -3.33 7.18 22.79
#